data_AF-A0A5N8XSS2-F1
#
_entry.id   AF-A0A5N8XSS2-F1
#
_cell.length_a   1.000
_cell.length_b   1.000
_cell.length_c   1.000
_cell.angle_alpha   90.00
_cell.angle_beta   90.00
_cell.angle_gamma   90.00
#
_symmetry.space_group_name_H-M   'P 1'
#
loop_
_entity.id
_entity.type
_entity.pdbx_description
1 polymer ?
#
loop_
_entity_poly.entity_id
_entity_poly.type
_entity_poly.pdbx_seq_one_letter_code
_entity_poly.pdbx_strand_id
1 'polypeptide(L)' 'MVADGGIDFSVIEKPAQQDLADRGLHQCASPVDLLVAVTAQHHKLTVLHQDSDFETIARATGQPVRRIVD' A
#
# COMPACT_ATOMS: atom_id res chain seq x y z
N MET A 1 -15.87 20.15 -12.92
CA MET A 1 -16.22 18.75 -12.63
C MET A 1 -14.96 17.90 -12.75
N VAL A 2 -14.10 18.02 -11.75
CA VAL A 2 -13.07 17.03 -11.46
C VAL A 2 -13.55 16.37 -10.18
N ALA A 3 -13.83 15.07 -10.23
CA ALA A 3 -14.04 14.32 -9.01
C ALA A 3 -12.69 14.28 -8.32
N ASP A 4 -12.49 15.17 -7.35
CA ASP A 4 -11.40 15.04 -6.39
C ASP A 4 -11.72 13.75 -5.63
N GLY A 5 -11.14 12.65 -6.11
CA GLY A 5 -11.23 11.33 -5.51
C GLY A 5 -10.49 11.35 -4.19
N GLY A 6 -11.07 12.05 -3.22
CA GLY A 6 -10.57 12.22 -1.88
C GLY A 6 -10.09 10.87 -1.36
N ILE A 7 -8.84 10.84 -0.95
CA ILE A 7 -8.19 9.68 -0.36
C ILE A 7 -9.07 9.18 0.78
N ASP A 8 -9.53 7.94 0.70
CA ASP A 8 -10.17 7.29 1.84
C ASP A 8 -9.09 6.95 2.87
N PHE A 9 -8.77 7.93 3.72
CA PHE A 9 -7.90 7.76 4.87
C PHE A 9 -8.50 6.82 5.92
N SER A 10 -9.71 6.25 5.73
CA SER A 10 -10.22 5.18 6.61
C SER A 10 -9.32 3.94 6.62
N VAL A 11 -8.45 3.73 5.62
CA VAL A 11 -7.40 2.69 5.67
C VAL A 11 -6.26 3.08 6.63
N ILE A 12 -6.10 4.37 6.96
CA ILE A 12 -5.00 4.94 7.75
C ILE A 12 -5.47 5.47 9.13
N GLU A 13 -6.77 5.74 9.34
CA GLU A 13 -7.37 6.34 10.55
C GLU A 13 -8.19 5.37 11.44
N LYS A 14 -7.73 4.14 11.55
CA LYS A 14 -7.70 3.46 12.87
C LYS A 14 -6.23 3.14 13.12
N PRO A 15 -5.76 2.76 14.31
CA PRO A 15 -4.39 2.30 14.42
C PRO A 15 -4.28 1.15 13.44
N ALA A 16 -3.68 1.37 12.26
CA ALA A 16 -3.60 0.37 11.22
C ALA A 16 -2.92 -0.88 11.82
N GLN A 17 -2.05 -0.66 12.81
CA GLN A 17 -1.51 -1.67 13.70
C GLN A 17 -2.52 -2.58 14.41
N GLN A 18 -3.71 -2.14 14.83
CA GLN A 18 -4.70 -2.97 15.56
C GLN A 18 -5.55 -3.82 14.60
N ASP A 19 -6.02 -3.27 13.49
CA ASP A 19 -6.80 -4.05 12.50
C ASP A 19 -5.88 -4.98 11.67
N LEU A 20 -4.60 -4.60 11.51
CA LEU A 20 -3.53 -5.49 11.00
C LEU A 20 -3.04 -6.49 12.05
N ALA A 21 -3.12 -6.17 13.36
CA ALA A 21 -2.85 -7.13 14.45
C ALA A 21 -3.85 -8.27 14.43
N ASP A 22 -5.13 -7.93 14.39
CA ASP A 22 -6.25 -8.87 14.45
C ASP A 22 -6.31 -9.79 13.22
N ARG A 23 -5.64 -9.40 12.12
CA ARG A 23 -5.52 -10.18 10.87
C ARG A 23 -4.16 -10.86 10.68
N GLY A 24 -3.24 -10.76 11.64
CA GLY A 24 -1.90 -11.39 11.55
C GLY A 24 -0.94 -10.72 10.56
N LEU A 25 -1.14 -9.44 10.23
CA LEU A 25 -0.37 -8.67 9.25
C LEU A 25 0.71 -7.78 9.88
N HIS A 26 1.12 -8.04 11.14
CA HIS A 26 2.29 -7.42 11.75
C HIS A 26 3.63 -7.69 11.02
N GLN A 27 3.60 -8.49 9.95
CA GLN A 27 4.79 -8.96 9.24
C GLN A 27 4.81 -8.62 7.74
N CYS A 28 3.85 -7.83 7.20
CA CYS A 28 3.66 -7.75 5.74
C CYS A 28 3.84 -6.36 5.10
N ALA A 29 4.33 -5.35 5.83
CA ALA A 29 4.88 -4.13 5.24
C ALA A 29 5.54 -3.27 6.32
N SER A 30 6.78 -2.85 6.11
CA SER A 30 7.39 -1.80 6.90
C SER A 30 6.60 -0.48 6.73
N PRO A 31 6.58 0.44 7.72
CA PRO A 31 6.07 1.79 7.52
C PRO A 31 6.67 2.50 6.29
N VAL A 32 7.91 2.12 5.92
CA VAL A 32 8.58 2.62 4.71
C VAL A 32 7.89 2.11 3.45
N ASP A 33 7.49 0.83 3.40
CA ASP A 33 6.83 0.24 2.23
C ASP A 33 5.46 0.86 2.00
N LEU A 34 4.73 1.14 3.08
CA LEU A 34 3.46 1.89 3.01
C LEU A 34 3.68 3.31 2.50
N LEU A 35 4.70 4.01 2.98
CA LEU A 35 5.01 5.37 2.51
C LEU A 35 5.34 5.37 1.00
N VAL A 36 6.16 4.42 0.55
CA VAL A 36 6.50 4.25 -0.87
C VAL A 36 5.26 3.92 -1.69
N ALA A 37 4.44 2.98 -1.22
CA ALA A 37 3.23 2.55 -1.91
C ALA A 37 2.22 3.69 -2.06
N VAL A 38 1.96 4.44 -0.98
CA VAL A 38 1.04 5.59 -0.98
C VAL A 38 1.56 6.69 -1.90
N THR A 39 2.87 6.97 -1.85
CA THR A 39 3.48 7.97 -2.75
C THR A 39 3.31 7.57 -4.20
N ALA A 40 3.60 6.31 -4.55
CA ALA A 40 3.44 5.81 -5.91
C ALA A 40 1.98 5.88 -6.37
N GLN A 41 1.02 5.49 -5.52
CA GLN A 41 -0.41 5.56 -5.83
C GLN A 41 -0.87 7.01 -6.07
N HIS A 42 -0.47 7.94 -5.20
CA HIS A 42 -0.79 9.37 -5.32
C HIS A 42 -0.29 9.95 -6.65
N HIS A 43 0.93 9.57 -7.05
CA HIS A 43 1.55 10.03 -8.29
C HIS A 43 1.22 9.16 -9.52
N LYS A 44 0.35 8.14 -9.38
CA LYS A 44 -0.04 7.21 -10.45
C LYS A 44 1.17 6.49 -11.08
N LEU A 45 2.14 6.13 -10.25
CA LEU A 45 3.36 5.42 -10.63
C LEU A 45 3.23 3.92 -10.34
N THR A 46 4.02 3.11 -11.06
CA THR A 46 4.17 1.68 -10.76
C THR A 46 5.32 1.49 -9.78
N VAL A 47 5.09 0.77 -8.68
CA VAL A 47 6.17 0.41 -7.76
C VAL A 47 6.97 -0.75 -8.37
N LEU A 48 8.27 -0.56 -8.52
CA LEU A 48 9.20 -1.62 -8.91
C LEU A 48 9.84 -2.20 -7.65
N HIS A 49 9.74 -3.50 -7.43
CA HIS A 49 10.16 -4.11 -6.16
C HIS A 49 10.74 -5.53 -6.31
N GLN A 50 11.45 -6.01 -5.28
CA GLN A 50 11.78 -7.43 -5.09
C GLN A 50 11.20 -8.01 -3.79
N ASP A 51 10.44 -7.19 -3.06
CA ASP A 51 9.82 -7.57 -1.79
C ASP A 51 8.37 -8.04 -2.02
N SER A 52 7.97 -9.15 -1.42
CA SER A 52 6.59 -9.66 -1.50
C SER A 52 5.56 -8.75 -0.82
N ASP A 53 5.99 -7.86 0.08
CA ASP A 53 5.08 -6.97 0.81
C ASP A 53 4.35 -6.01 -0.12
N PHE A 54 4.99 -5.55 -1.20
CA PHE A 54 4.34 -4.73 -2.22
C PHE A 54 3.27 -5.49 -3.01
N GLU A 55 3.36 -6.81 -3.16
CA GLU A 55 2.29 -7.63 -3.75
C GLU A 55 1.08 -7.70 -2.81
N THR A 56 1.32 -7.83 -1.50
CA THR A 56 0.27 -7.81 -0.48
C THR A 56 -0.45 -6.45 -0.47
N ILE A 57 0.31 -5.36 -0.51
CA ILE A 57 -0.24 -4.01 -0.61
C ILE A 57 -1.04 -3.85 -1.91
N ALA A 58 -0.51 -4.28 -3.06
CA ALA A 58 -1.19 -4.19 -4.35
C ALA A 58 -2.51 -4.96 -4.39
N ARG A 59 -2.59 -6.13 -3.74
CA ARG A 59 -3.85 -6.88 -3.60
C ARG A 59 -4.90 -6.12 -2.80
N ALA A 60 -4.48 -5.34 -1.80
CA ALA A 60 -5.37 -4.54 -0.98
C ALA A 60 -5.79 -3.22 -1.66
N THR A 61 -4.88 -2.55 -2.37
CA THR A 61 -5.10 -1.20 -2.91
C THR A 61 -5.43 -1.17 -4.40
N GLY A 62 -5.16 -2.25 -5.14
CA GLY A 62 -5.25 -2.28 -6.59
C GLY A 62 -4.18 -1.47 -7.33
N GLN A 63 -3.17 -0.95 -6.61
CA GLN A 63 -2.13 -0.12 -7.22
C GLN A 63 -1.19 -0.95 -8.10
N PRO A 64 -0.65 -0.38 -9.19
CA PRO A 64 0.25 -1.10 -10.08
C PRO A 64 1.60 -1.35 -9.39
N VAL A 65 2.02 -2.61 -9.39
CA VAL A 65 3.34 -3.04 -8.94
C VAL A 65 3.98 -3.95 -9.97
N ARG A 66 5.30 -4.01 -9.99
CA ARG A 66 6.06 -4.92 -10.87
C ARG A 66 7.26 -5.49 -10.11
N ARG A 67 7.32 -6.81 -10.05
CA ARG A 67 8.47 -7.52 -9.51
C ARG A 67 9.67 -7.48 -10.45
N ILE A 68 10.85 -7.14 -9.95
CA ILE A 68 12.13 -7.29 -10.66
C ILE A 68 12.57 -8.73 -10.51
N VAL A 69 12.76 -9.42 -11.63
CA VAL A 69 13.38 -10.74 -11.70
C VAL A 69 14.71 -10.56 -12.42
N ASP A 70 15.79 -10.52 -11.65
CA ASP A 70 17.16 -10.60 -12.16
C ASP A 70 17.69 -12.03 -11.99
#